data_AF-A0A1Q6H3X0-F1
#
_entry.id   AF-A0A1Q6H3X0-F1
#
_cell.length_a   1.000
_cell.length_b   1.000
_cell.length_c   1.000
_cell.angle_alpha   90.00
_cell.angle_beta   90.00
_cell.angle_gamma   90.00
#
_symmetry.space_group_name_H-M   'P 1'
#
loop_
_entity.id
_entity.type
_entity.pdbx_description
1 polymer ?
#
loop_
_entity_poly.entity_id
_entity_poly.type
_entity_poly.pdbx_seq_one_letter_code
_entity_poly.pdbx_strand_id
1 'polypeptide(L)'
;MIEKKKNSPPKKGGKTGRNPKIDPAVYRYTVRFNEVEHNRFLAMFEKSGVYARSVFLKEHFFGRPFKVLKVDKTLVEYCTRLSDFHAQFRAVGTNYNQVVKELRMHFSEKKAMALLFRLEQDTIELVKLSRQIVGLSEELKEWAAKNAVMETGLENDKNQG
;
A
#
# COMPACT_ATOMS: atom_id res chain seq x y z
N MET A 1 27.88 7.70 -11.62
CA MET A 1 28.23 9.14 -11.62
C MET A 1 27.91 9.69 -12.98
N ILE A 2 26.86 10.49 -13.12
CA ILE A 2 26.54 11.15 -14.40
C ILE A 2 27.09 12.58 -14.29
N GLU A 3 28.08 12.86 -15.13
CA GLU A 3 28.79 14.15 -15.21
C GLU A 3 27.82 15.33 -15.28
N LYS A 4 27.93 16.23 -14.30
CA LYS A 4 27.37 17.58 -14.41
C LYS A 4 28.19 18.35 -15.44
N LYS A 5 27.72 18.41 -16.69
CA LYS A 5 28.24 19.34 -17.69
C LYS A 5 27.98 20.77 -17.19
N LYS A 6 29.02 21.44 -16.69
CA LYS A 6 29.01 22.88 -16.38
C LYS A 6 28.78 23.64 -17.70
N ASN A 7 27.58 24.19 -17.89
CA ASN A 7 27.37 25.19 -18.94
C ASN A 7 28.00 26.50 -18.50
N SER A 8 29.10 26.87 -19.16
CA SER A 8 29.70 28.20 -19.10
C SER A 8 28.76 29.25 -19.74
N PRO A 9 28.77 30.51 -19.28
CA PRO A 9 27.91 31.54 -19.85
C PRO A 9 28.40 31.91 -21.26
N PRO A 10 27.52 32.15 -22.24
CA PRO A 10 27.92 32.54 -23.58
C PRO A 10 28.53 33.96 -23.56
N LYS A 11 29.62 34.13 -24.32
CA LYS A 11 30.33 35.40 -24.52
C LYS A 11 29.37 36.48 -25.04
N LYS A 12 29.45 37.67 -24.43
CA LYS A 12 28.63 38.85 -24.76
C LYS A 12 28.97 39.39 -26.15
N GLY A 13 28.14 39.11 -27.15
CA GLY A 13 28.03 39.88 -28.39
C GLY A 13 26.70 40.62 -28.41
N GLY A 14 26.71 41.92 -28.76
CA GLY A 14 25.55 42.75 -29.11
C GLY A 14 24.36 42.72 -28.16
N LYS A 15 24.28 43.67 -27.21
CA LYS A 15 23.12 43.85 -26.32
C LYS A 15 21.91 44.42 -27.07
N THR A 16 21.15 43.56 -27.74
CA THR A 16 19.76 43.84 -28.08
C THR A 16 18.93 42.60 -27.77
N GLY A 17 18.32 42.57 -26.59
CA GLY A 17 17.49 41.45 -26.15
C GLY A 17 17.27 41.42 -24.64
N ARG A 18 16.23 40.69 -24.23
CA ARG A 18 15.94 40.45 -22.80
C ARG A 18 17.08 39.63 -22.20
N ASN A 19 17.60 40.04 -21.04
CA ASN A 19 18.64 39.29 -20.35
C ASN A 19 18.22 37.82 -20.16
N PRO A 20 19.12 36.85 -20.43
CA PRO A 20 18.82 35.43 -20.26
C PRO A 20 18.53 35.13 -18.78
N LYS A 21 17.53 34.27 -18.54
CA LYS A 21 17.20 33.79 -17.19
C LYS A 21 18.32 32.87 -16.69
N ILE A 22 18.55 32.88 -15.37
CA ILE A 22 19.54 32.04 -14.68
C ILE A 22 19.26 30.56 -14.93
N ASP A 23 18.00 30.14 -14.85
CA ASP A 23 17.55 28.77 -15.15
C ASP A 23 16.47 28.76 -16.25
N PRO A 24 16.84 28.54 -17.52
CA PRO A 24 15.86 28.42 -18.59
C PRO A 24 15.11 27.07 -18.51
N ALA A 25 13.80 27.09 -18.80
CA ALA A 25 13.01 25.88 -18.98
C ALA A 25 13.32 25.25 -20.34
N VAL A 26 14.30 24.34 -20.38
CA VAL A 26 14.80 23.73 -21.63
C VAL A 26 13.95 22.54 -22.09
N TYR A 27 13.35 21.80 -21.15
CA TYR A 27 12.60 20.58 -21.47
C TYR A 27 11.11 20.86 -21.65
N ARG A 28 10.52 20.32 -22.73
CA ARG A 28 9.09 20.44 -23.03
C ARG A 28 8.47 19.05 -23.23
N TYR A 29 7.40 18.78 -22.49
CA TYR A 29 6.55 17.61 -22.65
C TYR A 29 5.17 18.04 -23.15
N THR A 30 4.60 17.30 -24.11
CA THR A 30 3.25 17.56 -24.62
C THR A 30 2.30 16.55 -23.99
N VAL A 31 1.22 17.05 -23.38
CA VAL A 31 0.14 16.23 -22.80
C VAL A 31 -1.07 16.35 -23.71
N ARG A 32 -1.72 15.22 -24.02
CA ARG A 32 -2.97 15.17 -24.79
C ARG A 32 -4.10 14.81 -23.84
N PHE A 33 -5.24 15.47 -24.00
CA PHE A 33 -6.45 15.21 -23.22
C PHE A 33 -7.54 14.68 -24.13
N ASN A 34 -8.35 13.75 -23.63
CA ASN A 34 -9.68 13.49 -24.19
C ASN A 34 -10.68 14.57 -23.70
N GLU A 35 -11.90 14.54 -24.23
CA GLU A 35 -12.92 15.56 -23.94
C GLU A 35 -13.30 15.64 -22.45
N VAL A 36 -13.41 14.49 -21.79
CA VAL A 36 -13.77 14.40 -20.36
C VAL A 36 -12.65 14.96 -19.48
N GLU A 37 -11.40 14.57 -19.76
CA GLU A 37 -10.22 15.08 -19.07
C GLU A 37 -10.04 16.59 -19.27
N HIS A 38 -10.34 17.09 -20.48
CA HIS A 38 -10.26 18.51 -20.81
C HIS A 38 -11.23 19.34 -19.97
N ASN A 39 -12.50 18.91 -19.88
CA ASN A 39 -13.51 19.59 -19.08
C ASN A 39 -13.15 19.60 -17.59
N ARG A 40 -12.66 18.46 -17.08
CA ARG A 40 -12.17 18.36 -15.70
C ARG A 40 -10.98 19.29 -15.44
N PHE A 41 -10.04 19.37 -16.39
CA PHE A 41 -8.90 20.27 -16.30
C PHE A 41 -9.34 21.74 -16.26
N LEU A 42 -10.25 22.16 -17.13
CA LEU A 42 -10.75 23.54 -17.16
C LEU A 42 -11.42 23.94 -15.83
N ALA A 43 -12.28 23.07 -15.30
CA ALA A 43 -12.95 23.33 -14.01
C ALA A 43 -11.96 23.48 -12.84
N MET A 44 -10.83 22.75 -12.86
CA MET A 44 -9.79 22.90 -11.84
C MET A 44 -8.94 24.16 -12.07
N PHE A 45 -8.66 24.49 -13.34
CA PHE A 45 -7.87 25.67 -13.71
C PHE A 45 -8.59 26.96 -13.32
N GLU A 46 -9.89 27.08 -13.61
CA GLU A 46 -10.71 28.25 -13.25
C GLU A 46 -10.73 28.52 -11.75
N LYS A 47 -10.81 27.46 -10.94
CA LYS A 47 -10.76 27.55 -9.48
C LYS A 47 -9.39 27.94 -8.94
N SER A 48 -8.32 27.73 -9.70
CA SER A 48 -6.95 27.98 -9.24
C SER A 48 -6.54 29.46 -9.27
N GLY A 49 -7.18 30.28 -10.11
CA GLY A 49 -6.82 31.69 -10.30
C GLY A 49 -5.44 31.93 -10.96
N VAL A 50 -4.77 30.88 -11.44
CA VAL A 50 -3.43 30.99 -12.05
C VAL A 50 -3.52 31.54 -13.48
N TYR A 51 -2.61 32.43 -13.85
CA TYR A 51 -2.66 33.15 -15.14
C TYR A 51 -2.43 32.27 -16.38
N ALA A 52 -1.82 31.09 -16.24
CA ALA A 52 -1.48 30.21 -17.36
C ALA A 52 -1.67 28.73 -17.01
N ARG A 53 -2.24 27.98 -17.97
CA ARG A 53 -2.52 26.53 -17.87
C ARG A 53 -1.27 25.70 -17.57
N SER A 54 -0.12 26.06 -18.12
CA SER A 54 1.16 25.36 -17.90
C SER A 54 1.72 25.56 -16.49
N VAL A 55 1.52 26.75 -15.91
CA VAL A 55 1.91 27.05 -14.53
C VAL A 55 1.03 26.26 -13.57
N PHE A 56 -0.29 26.24 -13.82
CA PHE A 56 -1.22 25.41 -13.07
C PHE A 56 -0.83 23.93 -13.12
N LEU A 57 -0.47 23.39 -14.30
CA LEU A 57 -0.03 22.01 -14.41
C LEU A 57 1.25 21.73 -13.62
N LYS A 58 2.22 22.65 -13.66
CA LYS A 58 3.47 22.53 -12.90
C LYS A 58 3.22 22.56 -11.40
N GLU A 59 2.40 23.49 -10.91
CA GLU A 59 2.05 23.59 -9.49
C GLU A 59 1.17 22.43 -9.03
N HIS A 60 0.25 21.94 -9.86
CA HIS A 60 -0.57 20.80 -9.53
C HIS A 60 0.25 19.51 -9.46
N PHE A 61 1.19 19.33 -10.39
CA PHE A 61 2.03 18.14 -10.48
C PHE A 61 3.16 18.12 -9.44
N PHE A 62 3.80 19.27 -9.16
CA PHE A 62 4.92 19.37 -8.22
C PHE A 62 4.57 19.97 -6.85
N GLY A 63 3.45 20.66 -6.72
CA GLY A 63 3.01 21.32 -5.48
C GLY A 63 2.14 20.46 -4.57
N ARG A 64 1.67 19.29 -5.05
CA ARG A 64 1.06 18.27 -4.18
C ARG A 64 2.09 17.16 -3.95
N PRO A 65 2.33 16.73 -2.69
CA PRO A 65 3.19 15.57 -2.44
C PRO A 65 2.57 14.36 -3.13
N PHE A 66 3.26 13.84 -4.14
CA PHE A 66 2.85 12.62 -4.82
C PHE A 66 3.09 11.44 -3.89
N LYS A 67 2.05 11.04 -3.14
CA LYS A 67 2.10 9.83 -2.33
C LYS A 67 1.87 8.64 -3.26
N VAL A 68 2.95 7.99 -3.67
CA VAL A 68 2.88 6.68 -4.34
C VAL A 68 2.29 5.73 -3.32
N LEU A 69 0.98 5.46 -3.40
CA LEU A 69 0.37 4.36 -2.69
C LEU A 69 0.84 3.09 -3.39
N LYS A 70 2.00 2.56 -2.97
CA LYS A 70 2.32 1.16 -3.19
C LYS A 70 1.29 0.38 -2.38
N VAL A 71 0.21 -0.03 -3.03
CA VAL A 71 -0.74 -0.95 -2.43
C VAL A 71 -0.01 -2.28 -2.34
N ASP A 72 0.52 -2.58 -1.16
CA ASP A 72 1.04 -3.90 -0.87
C ASP A 72 -0.12 -4.90 -0.94
N LYS A 73 -0.26 -5.51 -2.12
CA LYS A 73 -1.28 -6.52 -2.43
C LYS A 73 -1.25 -7.68 -1.43
N THR A 74 -0.06 -7.93 -0.86
CA THR A 74 0.21 -8.89 0.21
C THR A 74 -0.54 -8.59 1.51
N LEU A 75 -0.69 -7.31 1.89
CA LEU A 75 -1.41 -6.93 3.11
C LEU A 75 -2.92 -7.12 2.94
N VAL A 76 -3.44 -6.80 1.77
CA VAL A 76 -4.86 -7.05 1.44
C VAL A 76 -5.16 -8.55 1.45
N GLU A 77 -4.31 -9.36 0.81
CA GLU A 77 -4.43 -10.82 0.84
C GLU A 77 -4.31 -11.39 2.25
N TYR A 78 -3.44 -10.84 3.10
CA TYR A 78 -3.33 -11.22 4.51
C TYR A 78 -4.61 -10.93 5.29
N CYS A 79 -5.17 -9.72 5.17
CA CYS A 79 -6.41 -9.34 5.84
C CYS A 79 -7.63 -10.19 5.38
N THR A 80 -7.70 -10.52 4.08
CA THR A 80 -8.74 -11.43 3.55
C THR A 80 -8.62 -12.81 4.16
N ARG A 81 -7.42 -13.41 4.17
CA ARG A 81 -7.18 -14.72 4.78
C ARG A 81 -7.50 -14.73 6.27
N LEU A 82 -7.18 -13.66 7.01
CA LEU A 82 -7.52 -13.53 8.42
C LEU A 82 -9.04 -13.46 8.64
N SER A 83 -9.75 -12.75 7.75
CA SER A 83 -11.21 -12.66 7.81
C SER A 83 -11.89 -14.00 7.52
N ASP A 84 -11.36 -14.76 6.56
CA ASP A 84 -11.82 -16.12 6.26
C ASP A 84 -11.59 -17.06 7.45
N PHE A 85 -10.47 -16.92 8.15
CA PHE A 85 -10.18 -17.67 9.37
C PHE A 85 -11.18 -17.35 10.50
N HIS A 86 -11.55 -16.08 10.66
CA HIS A 86 -12.61 -15.67 11.59
C HIS A 86 -13.98 -16.26 11.22
N ALA A 87 -14.31 -16.37 9.93
CA ALA A 87 -15.53 -17.01 9.48
C ALA A 87 -15.54 -18.51 9.82
N GLN A 88 -14.39 -19.18 9.67
CA GLN A 88 -14.22 -20.59 10.03
C GLN A 88 -14.42 -20.82 11.53
N PHE A 89 -13.86 -19.98 12.41
CA PHE A 89 -14.11 -20.08 13.87
C PHE A 89 -15.60 -19.96 14.22
N ARG A 90 -16.32 -19.05 13.56
CA ARG A 90 -17.76 -18.88 13.77
C ARG A 90 -18.55 -20.11 13.31
N ALA A 91 -18.14 -20.71 12.19
CA ALA A 91 -18.73 -21.97 11.70
C ALA A 91 -18.50 -23.12 12.69
N VAL A 92 -17.30 -23.25 13.28
CA VAL A 92 -17.01 -24.25 14.31
C VAL A 92 -17.90 -24.07 15.54
N GLY A 93 -18.08 -22.84 16.03
CA GLY A 93 -18.98 -22.55 17.15
C GLY A 93 -20.45 -22.86 16.84
N THR A 94 -20.87 -22.69 15.58
CA THR A 94 -22.22 -23.03 15.13
C THR A 94 -22.41 -24.55 15.09
N ASN A 95 -21.41 -25.28 14.58
CA ASN A 95 -21.40 -26.74 14.55
C ASN A 95 -21.43 -27.32 15.97
N TYR A 96 -20.70 -26.73 16.93
CA TYR A 96 -20.76 -27.13 18.35
C TYR A 96 -22.19 -27.08 18.89
N ASN A 97 -22.85 -25.93 18.73
CA ASN A 97 -24.22 -25.73 19.18
C ASN A 97 -25.20 -26.70 18.51
N GLN A 98 -24.95 -27.04 17.25
CA GLN A 98 -25.78 -27.96 16.49
C GLN A 98 -25.62 -29.40 16.97
N VAL A 99 -24.38 -29.87 17.19
CA VAL A 99 -24.09 -31.20 17.73
C VAL A 99 -24.67 -31.39 19.13
N VAL A 100 -24.56 -30.39 20.01
CA VAL A 100 -25.12 -30.45 21.37
C VAL A 100 -26.66 -30.52 21.34
N LYS A 101 -27.31 -29.76 20.45
CA LYS A 101 -28.77 -29.81 20.27
C LYS A 101 -29.24 -31.16 19.72
N GLU A 102 -28.55 -31.68 18.70
CA GLU A 102 -28.81 -32.98 18.09
C GLU A 102 -28.62 -34.15 19.08
N LEU A 103 -27.53 -34.14 19.87
CA LEU A 103 -27.29 -35.12 20.93
C LEU A 103 -28.45 -35.16 21.93
N ARG A 104 -28.93 -33.98 22.34
CA ARG A 104 -29.99 -33.85 23.34
C ARG A 104 -31.35 -34.31 22.83
N MET A 105 -31.61 -34.22 21.52
CA MET A 105 -32.92 -34.55 20.94
C MET A 105 -33.01 -35.97 20.35
N HIS A 106 -31.93 -36.53 19.78
CA HIS A 106 -32.09 -37.64 18.83
C HIS A 106 -31.15 -38.85 18.98
N PHE A 107 -30.12 -38.82 19.84
CA PHE A 107 -29.09 -39.87 19.85
C PHE A 107 -29.02 -40.71 21.14
N SER A 108 -28.67 -42.00 20.99
CA SER A 108 -28.21 -42.86 22.08
C SER A 108 -26.76 -42.55 22.45
N GLU A 109 -26.38 -42.84 23.69
CA GLU A 109 -25.08 -42.50 24.31
C GLU A 109 -23.86 -42.86 23.44
N LYS A 110 -23.92 -43.98 22.70
CA LYS A 110 -22.85 -44.42 21.79
C LYS A 110 -22.62 -43.49 20.59
N LYS A 111 -23.70 -42.96 19.99
CA LYS A 111 -23.61 -42.06 18.83
C LYS A 111 -23.23 -40.63 19.26
N ALA A 112 -23.70 -40.22 20.44
CA ALA A 112 -23.27 -39.02 21.13
C ALA A 112 -21.74 -38.99 21.33
N MET A 113 -21.15 -40.08 21.85
CA MET A 113 -19.71 -40.15 22.08
C MET A 113 -18.88 -40.17 20.79
N ALA A 114 -19.36 -40.79 19.71
CA ALA A 114 -18.65 -40.77 18.43
C ALA A 114 -18.55 -39.34 17.84
N LEU A 115 -19.59 -38.53 18.00
CA LEU A 115 -19.60 -37.14 17.55
C LEU A 115 -18.71 -36.25 18.43
N LEU A 116 -18.71 -36.48 19.74
CA LEU A 116 -17.81 -35.78 20.67
C LEU A 116 -16.33 -36.07 20.37
N PHE A 117 -15.97 -37.32 20.08
CA PHE A 117 -14.60 -37.68 19.70
C PHE A 117 -14.15 -37.01 18.40
N ARG A 118 -15.04 -36.92 17.41
CA ARG A 118 -14.71 -36.26 16.14
C ARG A 118 -14.51 -34.75 16.34
N LEU A 119 -15.37 -34.14 17.15
CA LEU A 119 -15.29 -32.73 17.52
C LEU A 119 -14.00 -32.41 18.29
N GLU A 120 -13.59 -33.29 19.20
CA GLU A 120 -12.31 -33.17 19.92
C GLU A 120 -11.14 -33.15 18.92
N GLN A 121 -11.14 -34.05 17.94
CA GLN A 121 -10.11 -34.13 16.90
C GLN A 121 -10.02 -32.86 16.05
N ASP A 122 -11.17 -32.36 15.58
CA ASP A 122 -11.23 -31.12 14.79
C ASP A 122 -10.75 -29.91 15.61
N THR A 123 -11.04 -29.90 16.92
CA THR A 123 -10.59 -28.82 17.83
C THR A 123 -9.07 -28.86 18.05
N ILE A 124 -8.49 -30.05 18.13
CA ILE A 124 -7.02 -30.23 18.22
C ILE A 124 -6.33 -29.72 16.95
N GLU A 125 -6.87 -30.02 15.77
CA GLU A 125 -6.34 -29.52 14.49
C GLU A 125 -6.42 -27.99 14.40
N LEU A 126 -7.53 -27.41 14.85
CA LEU A 126 -7.72 -25.97 14.91
C LEU A 126 -6.69 -25.28 15.82
N VAL A 127 -6.42 -25.84 17.01
CA VAL A 127 -5.41 -25.31 17.93
C VAL A 127 -4.01 -25.38 17.33
N LYS A 128 -3.68 -26.46 16.59
CA LYS A 128 -2.40 -26.59 15.90
C LYS A 128 -2.23 -25.50 14.83
N LEU A 129 -3.25 -25.29 13.99
CA LEU A 129 -3.24 -24.25 12.97
C LEU A 129 -3.14 -22.85 13.59
N SER A 130 -3.89 -22.58 14.65
CA SER A 130 -3.83 -21.28 15.36
C SER A 130 -2.43 -21.00 15.91
N ARG A 131 -1.73 -22.00 16.46
CA ARG A 131 -0.35 -21.85 16.94
C ARG A 131 0.63 -21.55 15.80
N GLN A 132 0.48 -22.22 14.66
CA GLN A 132 1.30 -21.95 13.48
C GLN A 132 1.11 -20.52 12.94
N ILE A 133 -0.14 -20.03 12.93
CA ILE A 133 -0.44 -18.67 12.48
C ILE A 133 0.20 -17.63 13.41
N VAL A 134 0.14 -17.83 14.72
CA VAL A 134 0.77 -16.93 15.70
C VAL A 134 2.29 -16.91 15.50
N GLY A 135 2.93 -18.08 15.39
CA GLY A 135 4.38 -18.17 15.18
C GLY A 135 4.83 -17.47 13.89
N LEU A 136 4.15 -17.73 12.77
CA LEU A 136 4.44 -17.04 11.50
C LEU A 136 4.23 -15.51 11.58
N SER A 137 3.25 -15.06 12.38
CA SER A 137 3.00 -13.63 12.58
C SER A 137 4.09 -12.96 13.43
N GLU A 138 4.63 -13.66 14.41
CA GLU A 138 5.78 -13.21 15.21
C GLU A 138 7.06 -13.13 14.37
N GLU A 139 7.34 -14.16 13.57
CA GLU A 139 8.49 -14.16 12.63
C GLU A 139 8.42 -12.99 11.63
N LEU A 140 7.23 -12.72 11.08
CA LEU A 140 7.04 -11.61 10.15
C LEU A 140 7.24 -10.26 10.85
N LYS A 141 6.78 -10.11 12.10
CA LYS A 141 7.00 -8.92 12.91
C LYS A 141 8.48 -8.69 13.20
N GLU A 142 9.23 -9.74 13.53
CA GLU A 142 10.68 -9.67 13.70
C GLU A 142 11.41 -9.30 12.41
N TRP A 143 11.02 -9.89 11.29
CA TRP A 143 11.60 -9.57 9.97
C TRP A 143 11.35 -8.11 9.59
N ALA A 144 10.13 -7.61 9.80
CA ALA A 144 9.78 -6.22 9.56
C ALA A 144 10.58 -5.25 10.46
N ALA A 145 10.76 -5.60 11.74
CA ALA A 145 11.57 -4.82 12.67
C ALA A 145 13.05 -4.76 12.25
N LYS A 146 13.64 -5.90 11.83
CA LYS A 146 15.02 -5.96 11.33
C LYS A 146 15.23 -5.10 10.07
N ASN A 147 14.29 -5.13 9.14
CA ASN A 147 14.39 -4.34 7.91
C ASN A 147 14.20 -2.83 8.14
N ALA A 148 13.33 -2.44 9.06
CA ALA A 148 13.16 -1.02 9.43
C ALA A 148 14.44 -0.43 10.05
N VAL A 149 15.19 -1.22 10.84
CA VAL A 149 16.48 -0.80 11.41
C VAL A 149 17.55 -0.63 10.32
N MET A 150 17.58 -1.50 9.31
CA MET A 150 18.55 -1.41 8.21
C MET A 150 18.33 -0.19 7.31
N GLU A 151 17.08 0.23 7.08
CA GLU A 151 16.79 1.48 6.34
C GLU A 151 17.28 2.72 7.10
N THR A 152 17.15 2.74 8.43
CA THR A 152 17.66 3.85 9.26
C THR A 152 19.20 3.89 9.39
N GLY A 153 19.87 2.75 9.28
CA GLY A 153 21.35 2.67 9.28
C GLY A 153 21.99 3.25 8.01
N LEU A 154 21.34 3.10 6.86
CA LEU A 154 21.84 3.56 5.56
C LEU A 154 21.65 5.07 5.30
N GLU A 155 20.80 5.75 6.08
CA GLU A 155 20.65 7.22 6.02
C GLU A 155 21.72 7.96 6.83
N ASN A 156 22.27 7.35 7.89
CA ASN A 156 23.27 7.99 8.75
C ASN A 156 24.69 8.01 8.15
N ASP A 157 25.04 7.05 7.28
CA ASP A 157 26.35 7.00 6.60
C ASP A 157 26.46 7.96 5.41
N LYS A 158 25.34 8.50 4.90
CA LYS A 158 25.36 9.43 3.74
C LYS A 158 25.53 10.90 4.13
N ASN A 159 25.61 11.21 5.43
CA ASN A 159 25.65 12.58 5.94
C ASN A 159 26.99 12.96 6.61
N GLN A 160 28.05 12.16 6.43
CA GLN A 160 29.41 12.48 6.92
C GLN A 160 30.49 12.50 5.81
N GLY A 161 30.10 12.68 4.54
CA GLY A 161 31.04 12.79 3.41
C GLY A 161 30.98 14.14 2.69
#